data_AF-A0A521TUU6-F1
#
_entry.id   AF-A0A521TUU6-F1
#
_cell.length_a   1.000
_cell.length_b   1.000
_cell.length_c   1.000
_cell.angle_alpha   90.00
_cell.angle_beta   90.00
_cell.angle_gamma   90.00
#
_symmetry.space_group_name_H-M   'P 1'
#
loop_
_entity.id
_entity.type
_entity.pdbx_description
1 polymer ?
#
loop_
_entity_poly.entity_id
_entity_poly.type
_entity_poly.pdbx_seq_one_letter_code
_entity_poly.pdbx_strand_id
1 'polypeptide(L)'
;MPPTVDVPSAEIATVAVAERLAEIGRRLRHWRKNEESAAATLAISITTTPFETRELVLAALLALAGVPRRSWSQPLAAPGRDIVAAEPRAAFLQLVDRERTYLSNVPVHTPMARIARTLTRRGVIDRLVAMTPERIAEAVAEETLA
;
A
#
# COMPACT_ATOMS: atom_id res chain seq x y z
N MET A 1 -20.29 -16.86 32.01
CA MET A 1 -20.24 -15.63 31.21
C MET A 1 -19.21 -15.83 30.11
N PRO A 2 -19.56 -15.73 28.82
CA PRO A 2 -18.52 -15.57 27.81
C PRO A 2 -17.92 -14.16 27.96
N PRO A 3 -16.59 -13.98 27.89
CA PRO A 3 -16.02 -12.65 27.83
C PRO A 3 -16.43 -11.96 26.52
N THR A 4 -16.78 -10.70 26.68
CA THR A 4 -17.29 -9.76 25.69
C THR A 4 -16.21 -9.43 24.66
N VAL A 5 -16.60 -9.55 23.38
CA VAL A 5 -15.99 -9.14 22.11
C VAL A 5 -14.64 -8.36 22.16
N ASP A 6 -13.66 -8.95 21.48
CA ASP A 6 -12.30 -8.48 21.21
C ASP A 6 -12.25 -7.34 20.16
N VAL A 7 -12.88 -6.19 20.46
CA VAL A 7 -12.97 -5.01 19.57
C VAL A 7 -11.73 -4.05 19.56
N PRO A 8 -10.72 -4.09 20.46
CA PRO A 8 -9.62 -3.11 20.40
C PRO A 8 -8.67 -3.27 19.21
N SER A 9 -8.56 -4.47 18.62
CA SER A 9 -7.52 -4.76 17.63
C SER A 9 -7.73 -4.07 16.27
N ALA A 10 -8.98 -4.02 15.78
CA ALA A 10 -9.30 -3.43 14.48
C ALA A 10 -9.21 -1.91 14.48
N GLU A 11 -9.64 -1.26 15.57
CA GLU A 11 -9.56 0.19 15.71
C GLU A 11 -8.10 0.66 15.82
N ILE A 12 -7.29 -0.03 16.63
CA ILE A 12 -5.84 0.24 16.75
C ILE A 12 -5.14 0.05 15.39
N ALA A 13 -5.47 -1.02 14.66
CA ALA A 13 -4.91 -1.27 13.33
C ALA A 13 -5.29 -0.16 12.33
N THR A 14 -6.52 0.35 12.40
CA THR A 14 -7.00 1.43 11.52
C THR A 14 -6.25 2.73 11.76
N VAL A 15 -6.05 3.11 13.02
CA VAL A 15 -5.26 4.30 13.39
C VAL A 15 -3.81 4.17 12.90
N ALA A 16 -3.16 3.02 13.16
CA ALA A 16 -1.79 2.78 12.73
C ALA A 16 -1.63 2.86 11.19
N VAL A 17 -2.61 2.33 10.44
CA VAL A 17 -2.63 2.41 8.97
C VAL A 17 -2.80 3.86 8.52
N ALA A 18 -3.69 4.63 9.14
CA ALA A 18 -3.92 6.03 8.81
C ALA A 18 -2.67 6.89 9.05
N GLU A 19 -2.01 6.74 10.20
CA GLU A 19 -0.75 7.41 10.51
C GLU A 19 0.35 7.07 9.51
N ARG A 20 0.46 5.79 9.14
CA ARG A 20 1.45 5.33 8.17
C ARG A 20 1.19 5.91 6.78
N LEU A 21 -0.05 5.94 6.32
CA LEU A 21 -0.41 6.52 5.02
C LEU A 21 -0.18 8.04 4.99
N ALA A 22 -0.46 8.74 6.10
CA ALA A 22 -0.13 10.16 6.24
C ALA A 22 1.39 10.40 6.17
N GLU A 23 2.20 9.54 6.80
CA GLU A 23 3.66 9.59 6.70
C GLU A 23 4.15 9.38 5.26
N ILE A 24 3.61 8.37 4.57
CA ILE A 24 3.90 8.10 3.15
C ILE A 24 3.56 9.33 2.31
N GLY A 25 2.39 9.92 2.51
CA GLY A 25 1.95 11.14 1.82
C GLY A 25 2.91 12.32 2.03
N ARG A 26 3.42 12.52 3.25
CA ARG A 26 4.43 13.56 3.54
C ARG A 26 5.74 13.32 2.77
N ARG A 27 6.22 12.07 2.74
CA ARG A 27 7.45 11.69 2.01
C ARG A 27 7.29 11.90 0.50
N LEU A 28 6.17 11.47 -0.06
CA LEU A 28 5.89 11.53 -1.50
C LEU A 28 5.60 12.95 -2.02
N ARG A 29 5.24 13.90 -1.14
CA ARG A 29 4.95 15.29 -1.52
C ARG A 29 6.07 15.94 -2.35
N HIS A 30 7.32 15.65 -2.02
CA HIS A 30 8.51 16.19 -2.70
C HIS A 30 8.72 15.58 -4.09
N TRP A 31 8.09 14.45 -4.37
CA TRP A 31 8.27 13.66 -5.59
C TRP A 31 7.09 13.74 -6.55
N ARG A 32 6.09 14.61 -6.33
CA ARG A 32 4.89 14.70 -7.19
C ARG A 32 5.20 14.85 -8.69
N LYS A 33 6.33 15.48 -9.02
CA LYS A 33 6.78 15.69 -10.41
C LYS A 33 7.81 14.67 -10.90
N ASN A 34 8.22 13.71 -10.06
CA ASN A 34 9.22 12.70 -10.38
C ASN A 34 8.66 11.31 -10.11
N GLU A 35 8.15 10.66 -11.17
CA GLU A 35 7.53 9.33 -11.10
C GLU A 35 8.47 8.29 -10.48
N GLU A 36 9.74 8.27 -10.91
CA GLU A 36 10.70 7.26 -10.51
C GLU A 36 11.02 7.36 -9.01
N SER A 37 11.37 8.56 -8.54
CA SER A 37 11.65 8.79 -7.12
C SER A 37 10.42 8.54 -6.26
N ALA A 38 9.22 8.86 -6.75
CA ALA A 38 7.99 8.59 -6.03
C ALA A 38 7.68 7.09 -5.94
N ALA A 39 7.81 6.36 -7.05
CA ALA A 39 7.61 4.90 -7.09
C ALA A 39 8.61 4.18 -6.17
N ALA A 40 9.89 4.58 -6.21
CA ALA A 40 10.92 4.04 -5.32
C ALA A 40 10.61 4.32 -3.85
N THR A 41 10.24 5.56 -3.51
CA THR A 41 9.86 5.95 -2.15
C THR A 41 8.64 5.17 -1.64
N LEU A 42 7.65 4.95 -2.51
CA LEU A 42 6.45 4.18 -2.18
C LEU A 42 6.79 2.71 -1.95
N ALA A 43 7.59 2.10 -2.82
CA ALA A 43 8.04 0.72 -2.65
C ALA A 43 8.82 0.52 -1.34
N ILE A 44 9.76 1.42 -1.03
CA ILE A 44 10.50 1.42 0.24
C ILE A 44 9.54 1.56 1.42
N SER A 45 8.58 2.47 1.34
CA SER A 45 7.66 2.72 2.44
C SER A 45 6.74 1.53 2.71
N ILE A 46 6.24 0.86 1.67
CA ILE A 46 5.46 -0.39 1.82
C ILE A 46 6.33 -1.48 2.44
N THR A 47 7.54 -1.67 1.93
CA THR A 47 8.47 -2.73 2.38
C THR A 47 8.89 -2.51 3.84
N THR A 48 9.07 -1.26 4.27
CA THR A 48 9.47 -0.93 5.65
C THR A 48 8.30 -0.75 6.62
N THR A 49 7.05 -0.88 6.17
CA THR A 49 5.89 -0.90 7.07
C THR A 49 5.93 -2.20 7.90
N PRO A 50 5.66 -2.15 9.22
CA PRO A 50 5.55 -3.34 10.07
C PRO A 50 4.65 -4.42 9.47
N PHE A 51 5.00 -5.68 9.70
CA PHE A 51 4.34 -6.81 9.07
C PHE A 51 2.83 -6.84 9.34
N GLU A 52 2.44 -6.50 10.56
CA GLU A 52 1.07 -6.52 11.08
C GLU A 52 0.13 -5.55 10.36
N THR A 53 0.66 -4.44 9.84
CA THR A 53 -0.13 -3.38 9.17
C THR A 53 0.15 -3.28 7.68
N ARG A 54 1.16 -4.00 7.17
CA ARG A 54 1.59 -3.87 5.78
C ARG A 54 0.52 -4.26 4.77
N GLU A 55 -0.20 -5.34 5.01
CA GLU A 55 -1.29 -5.77 4.11
C GLU A 55 -2.37 -4.69 4.03
N LEU A 56 -2.75 -4.10 5.17
CA LEU A 56 -3.76 -3.05 5.26
C LEU A 56 -3.30 -1.75 4.59
N VAL A 57 -2.03 -1.38 4.75
CA VAL A 57 -1.45 -0.22 4.04
C VAL A 57 -1.45 -0.45 2.53
N LEU A 58 -1.05 -1.64 2.06
CA LEU A 58 -1.13 -1.97 0.64
C LEU A 58 -2.58 -1.96 0.15
N ALA A 59 -3.52 -2.44 0.97
CA ALA A 59 -4.94 -2.45 0.65
C ALA A 59 -5.46 -1.03 0.39
N ALA A 60 -5.22 -0.14 1.33
CA ALA A 60 -5.62 1.25 1.24
C ALA A 60 -5.03 1.92 -0.01
N LEU A 61 -3.75 1.68 -0.31
CA LEU A 61 -3.11 2.24 -1.51
C LEU A 61 -3.75 1.74 -2.81
N LEU A 62 -4.13 0.46 -2.86
CA LEU A 62 -4.83 -0.14 -4.00
C LEU A 62 -6.26 0.41 -4.12
N ALA A 63 -6.99 0.55 -3.01
CA ALA A 63 -8.30 1.18 -2.96
C ALA A 63 -8.24 2.61 -3.50
N LEU A 64 -7.25 3.40 -3.08
CA LEU A 64 -6.99 4.74 -3.62
C LEU A 64 -6.66 4.74 -5.10
N ALA A 65 -6.11 3.66 -5.65
CA ALA A 65 -5.89 3.49 -7.07
C ALA A 65 -7.14 2.98 -7.84
N GLY A 66 -8.27 2.82 -7.14
CA GLY A 66 -9.51 2.26 -7.69
C GLY A 66 -9.40 0.76 -7.98
N VAL A 67 -8.57 0.02 -7.23
CA VAL A 67 -8.30 -1.41 -7.42
C VAL A 67 -8.98 -2.20 -6.30
N PRO A 68 -10.18 -2.75 -6.52
CA PRO A 68 -10.89 -3.47 -5.48
C PRO A 68 -10.20 -4.80 -5.14
N ARG A 69 -10.34 -5.25 -3.90
CA ARG A 69 -9.71 -6.47 -3.35
C ARG A 69 -9.83 -7.72 -4.24
N ARG A 70 -11.01 -7.92 -4.86
CA ARG A 70 -11.26 -9.01 -5.82
C ARG A 70 -10.32 -9.06 -7.03
N SER A 71 -9.68 -7.94 -7.36
CA SER A 71 -8.77 -7.81 -8.52
C SER A 71 -7.30 -8.01 -8.14
N TRP A 72 -6.97 -8.26 -6.87
CA TRP A 72 -5.59 -8.37 -6.43
C TRP A 72 -4.86 -9.62 -6.94
N SER A 73 -5.61 -10.64 -7.34
CA SER A 73 -5.09 -11.84 -7.99
C SER A 73 -4.97 -11.66 -9.51
N GLN A 74 -5.13 -10.45 -10.02
CA GLN A 74 -4.99 -10.13 -11.44
C GLN A 74 -3.82 -9.15 -11.66
N PRO A 75 -3.08 -9.26 -12.77
CA PRO A 75 -2.02 -8.33 -13.08
C PRO A 75 -2.54 -6.90 -13.17
N LEU A 76 -1.97 -6.01 -12.36
CA LEU A 76 -2.36 -4.62 -12.33
C LEU A 76 -1.73 -3.87 -13.49
N ALA A 77 -2.54 -3.53 -14.49
CA ALA A 77 -2.11 -2.70 -15.62
C ALA A 77 -1.91 -1.23 -15.19
N ALA A 78 -0.84 -0.62 -15.71
CA ALA A 78 -0.54 0.79 -15.54
C ALA A 78 -0.87 1.60 -16.81
N PRO A 79 -1.19 2.90 -16.68
CA PRO A 79 -1.05 3.83 -17.78
C PRO A 79 0.39 3.83 -18.32
N GLY A 80 0.57 3.82 -19.64
CA GLY A 80 1.88 3.64 -20.26
C GLY A 80 2.33 2.17 -20.31
N ARG A 81 2.84 1.71 -21.46
CA ARG A 81 3.10 0.29 -21.75
C ARG A 81 4.48 -0.21 -21.28
N ASP A 82 5.28 0.62 -20.64
CA ASP A 82 6.65 0.32 -20.20
C ASP A 82 6.74 -0.36 -18.81
N ILE A 83 5.60 -0.56 -18.13
CA ILE A 83 5.55 -1.29 -16.86
C ILE A 83 5.03 -2.71 -17.12
N VAL A 84 5.86 -3.69 -16.80
CA VAL A 84 5.42 -5.09 -16.75
C VAL A 84 4.40 -5.24 -15.63
N ALA A 85 3.19 -5.66 -15.96
CA ALA A 85 2.12 -5.86 -14.99
C ALA A 85 2.52 -6.90 -13.92
N ALA A 86 2.04 -6.68 -12.71
CA ALA A 86 2.27 -7.57 -11.57
C ALA A 86 0.97 -7.74 -10.79
N GLU A 87 0.78 -8.92 -10.20
CA GLU A 87 -0.36 -9.20 -9.32
C GLU A 87 -0.09 -8.65 -7.92
N PRO A 88 -0.94 -7.76 -7.37
CA PRO A 88 -0.74 -7.22 -6.03
C PRO A 88 -0.61 -8.30 -4.95
N ARG A 89 -1.44 -9.34 -5.00
CA ARG A 89 -1.43 -10.43 -4.00
C ARG A 89 -0.12 -11.21 -4.07
N ALA A 90 0.31 -11.63 -5.26
CA ALA A 90 1.57 -12.35 -5.43
C ALA A 90 2.78 -11.51 -5.03
N ALA A 91 2.78 -10.21 -5.36
CA ALA A 91 3.84 -9.28 -4.97
C ALA A 91 3.95 -9.14 -3.45
N PHE A 92 2.81 -9.09 -2.74
CA PHE A 92 2.78 -9.07 -1.28
C PHE A 92 3.30 -10.38 -0.67
N LEU A 93 2.83 -11.54 -1.15
CA LEU A 93 3.28 -12.84 -0.63
C LEU A 93 4.79 -13.03 -0.82
N GLN A 94 5.33 -12.65 -1.98
CA GLN A 94 6.79 -12.69 -2.20
C GLN A 94 7.56 -11.76 -1.26
N LEU A 95 6.99 -10.63 -0.87
CA LEU A 95 7.60 -9.74 0.11
C LEU A 95 7.65 -10.40 1.49
N VAL A 96 6.55 -11.04 1.91
CA VAL A 96 6.47 -11.81 3.16
C VAL A 96 7.51 -12.94 3.19
N ASP A 97 7.62 -13.69 2.09
CA ASP A 97 8.59 -14.77 1.98
C ASP A 97 10.03 -14.25 2.03
N ARG A 98 10.30 -13.10 1.41
CA ARG A 98 11.65 -12.49 1.39
C ARG A 98 12.08 -11.94 2.74
N GLU A 99 11.20 -11.33 3.51
CA GLU A 99 11.55 -10.84 4.86
C GLU A 99 11.89 -11.95 5.84
N ARG A 100 11.29 -13.14 5.66
CA ARG A 100 11.69 -14.34 6.39
C ARG A 100 13.09 -14.84 6.01
N THR A 101 13.63 -14.36 4.88
CA THR A 101 14.82 -14.94 4.25
C THR A 101 16.02 -13.99 4.18
N TYR A 102 15.86 -12.66 4.05
CA TYR A 102 16.98 -11.69 3.98
C TYR A 102 16.64 -10.27 4.49
N LEU A 103 17.53 -9.72 5.32
CA LEU A 103 17.62 -8.28 5.66
C LEU A 103 18.57 -7.60 4.67
N SER A 104 18.12 -6.50 4.06
CA SER A 104 18.87 -5.55 3.21
C SER A 104 18.78 -5.71 1.68
N ASN A 105 18.46 -4.56 1.06
CA ASN A 105 18.30 -4.24 -0.37
C ASN A 105 17.00 -4.73 -1.03
N VAL A 106 16.08 -3.79 -1.27
CA VAL A 106 14.88 -3.98 -2.09
C VAL A 106 15.26 -3.78 -3.56
N PRO A 107 15.26 -4.81 -4.42
CA PRO A 107 15.54 -4.63 -5.83
C PRO A 107 14.48 -3.72 -6.51
N VAL A 108 14.93 -2.76 -7.31
CA VAL A 108 14.08 -1.87 -8.13
C VAL A 108 13.24 -2.62 -9.19
N HIS A 109 13.52 -3.91 -9.43
CA HIS A 109 12.78 -4.75 -10.37
C HIS A 109 11.85 -5.80 -9.71
N THR A 110 11.63 -5.70 -8.39
CA THR A 110 10.67 -6.57 -7.70
C THR A 110 9.23 -6.37 -8.19
N PRO A 111 8.35 -7.39 -8.05
CA PRO A 111 6.93 -7.20 -8.26
C PRO A 111 6.34 -6.03 -7.44
N MET A 112 6.81 -5.83 -6.20
CA MET A 112 6.38 -4.68 -5.38
C MET A 112 6.79 -3.33 -5.99
N ALA A 113 8.00 -3.21 -6.54
CA ALA A 113 8.42 -2.00 -7.25
C ALA A 113 7.54 -1.72 -8.48
N ARG A 114 7.12 -2.77 -9.21
CA ARG A 114 6.18 -2.64 -10.34
C ARG A 114 4.80 -2.18 -9.87
N ILE A 115 4.27 -2.76 -8.79
CA ILE A 115 3.02 -2.32 -8.16
C ILE A 115 3.13 -0.84 -7.75
N ALA A 116 4.19 -0.44 -7.05
CA ALA A 116 4.39 0.93 -6.61
C ALA A 116 4.43 1.91 -7.79
N ARG A 117 5.10 1.56 -8.89
CA ARG A 117 5.13 2.38 -10.10
C ARG A 117 3.75 2.49 -10.74
N THR A 118 3.00 1.40 -10.80
CA THR A 118 1.61 1.41 -11.28
C THR A 118 0.71 2.29 -10.41
N LEU A 119 0.83 2.22 -9.08
CA LEU A 119 0.10 3.06 -8.13
C LEU A 119 0.42 4.55 -8.33
N THR A 120 1.69 4.89 -8.49
CA THR A 120 2.12 6.25 -8.80
C THR A 120 1.44 6.77 -10.07
N ARG A 121 1.46 5.99 -11.17
CA ARG A 121 0.82 6.39 -12.43
C ARG A 121 -0.70 6.45 -12.37
N ARG A 122 -1.32 5.72 -11.47
CA ARG A 122 -2.75 5.79 -11.19
C ARG A 122 -3.13 7.02 -10.35
N GLY A 123 -2.17 7.88 -9.97
CA GLY A 123 -2.43 9.12 -9.24
C GLY A 123 -2.59 8.93 -7.74
N VAL A 124 -2.08 7.84 -7.16
CA VAL A 124 -2.17 7.59 -5.71
C VAL A 124 -1.49 8.68 -4.89
N ILE A 125 -0.43 9.30 -5.42
CA ILE A 125 0.29 10.39 -4.73
C ILE A 125 -0.63 11.58 -4.49
N ASP A 126 -1.34 12.01 -5.53
CA ASP A 126 -2.22 13.18 -5.44
C ASP A 126 -3.38 12.92 -4.48
N ARG A 127 -3.92 11.69 -4.49
CA ARG A 127 -4.98 11.27 -3.57
C ARG A 127 -4.49 11.23 -2.13
N LEU A 128 -3.36 10.57 -1.84
CA LEU A 128 -2.78 10.50 -0.49
C LEU A 128 -2.48 11.88 0.10
N VAL A 129 -1.94 12.76 -0.73
CA VAL A 129 -1.60 14.13 -0.31
C VAL A 129 -2.84 14.96 0.01
N ALA A 130 -3.93 14.75 -0.73
CA ALA A 130 -5.19 15.46 -0.57
C ALA A 130 -6.07 14.88 0.55
N MET A 131 -5.74 13.70 1.08
CA MET A 131 -6.51 13.04 2.11
C MET A 131 -6.16 13.53 3.52
N THR A 132 -7.19 13.61 4.35
CA THR A 132 -7.03 13.74 5.80
C THR A 132 -6.96 12.35 6.44
N PRO A 133 -6.34 12.20 7.62
CA PRO A 133 -6.27 10.92 8.33
C PRO A 133 -7.64 10.25 8.54
N GLU A 134 -8.69 11.04 8.74
CA GLU A 134 -10.06 10.57 8.94
C GLU A 134 -10.62 9.93 7.66
N ARG A 135 -10.39 10.56 6.50
CA ARG A 135 -10.77 9.99 5.20
C ARG A 135 -9.98 8.73 4.85
N ILE A 136 -8.76 8.62 5.37
CA ILE A 136 -7.95 7.41 5.22
C ILE A 136 -8.54 6.29 6.07
N ALA A 137 -8.90 6.58 7.31
CA ALA A 137 -9.55 5.62 8.21
C ALA A 137 -10.90 5.14 7.64
N GLU A 138 -11.71 6.03 7.07
CA GLU A 138 -12.98 5.68 6.40
C GLU A 138 -12.74 4.73 5.21
N ALA A 139 -11.81 5.05 4.32
CA ALA A 139 -11.50 4.22 3.16
C ALA A 139 -10.93 2.84 3.55
N VAL A 140 -10.17 2.76 4.65
CA VAL A 140 -9.67 1.51 5.21
C VAL A 140 -10.80 0.70 5.86
N ALA A 141 -11.70 1.36 6.60
CA ALA A 141 -12.82 0.71 7.27
C ALA A 141 -13.83 0.12 6.27
N GLU A 142 -14.16 0.86 5.19
CA GLU A 142 -15.02 0.35 4.12
C GLU A 142 -14.43 -0.87 3.41
N GLU A 143 -13.10 -0.93 3.22
CA GLU A 143 -12.42 -2.09 2.64
C GLU A 143 -12.19 -3.25 3.61
N THR A 144 -12.14 -2.99 4.93
CA THR A 144 -11.92 -4.04 5.95
C THR A 144 -13.21 -4.76 6.33
N LEU A 145 -14.37 -4.11 6.15
CA LEU A 145 -15.70 -4.63 6.46
C LEU A 145 -16.44 -5.25 5.25
N ALA A 146 -15.85 -5.20 4.05
CA ALA A 146 -16.41 -5.72 2.79
C ALA A 146 -15.76 -7.04 2.33
#